data_AF-A0A6I3U9F5-F1
#
_entry.id   AF-A0A6I3U9F5-F1
#
_cell.length_a   1.000
_cell.length_b   1.000
_cell.length_c   1.000
_cell.angle_alpha   90.00
_cell.angle_beta   90.00
_cell.angle_gamma   90.00
#
_symmetry.space_group_name_H-M   'P 1'
#
loop_
_entity.id
_entity.type
_entity.pdbx_description
1 polymer ?
#
loop_
_entity_poly.entity_id
_entity_poly.type
_entity_poly.pdbx_seq_one_letter_code
_entity_poly.pdbx_strand_id
1 'polypeptide(L)' 'IKSNWEIGISCKHNHQALKHQRLSNRIDFGQEWAGYPVSQNYWNTIEPVFQMLQNFKDNGVRWRDLSNHGVSKENDVYI' A
#
# COMPACT_ATOMS: atom_id res chain seq x y z
N ILE A 1 4.32 40.05 -27.63
CA ILE A 1 3.55 38.87 -27.15
C ILE A 1 4.40 38.23 -26.06
N LYS A 2 4.00 38.37 -24.79
CA LYS A 2 4.71 37.70 -23.69
C LYS A 2 4.31 36.23 -23.69
N SER A 3 5.29 35.34 -23.77
CA SER A 3 5.07 33.90 -23.67
C SER A 3 4.76 33.57 -22.21
N ASN A 4 3.48 33.44 -21.86
CA ASN A 4 3.03 33.00 -20.52
C ASN A 4 3.26 31.49 -20.35
N TRP A 5 4.51 31.05 -20.36
CA TRP A 5 4.82 29.67 -20.03
C TRP A 5 5.33 29.58 -18.61
N GLU A 6 4.90 28.53 -17.91
CA GLU A 6 5.32 28.18 -16.56
C GLU A 6 5.90 26.75 -16.59
N ILE A 7 6.97 26.53 -15.83
CA ILE A 7 7.52 25.19 -15.59
C ILE A 7 7.23 24.83 -14.14
N GLY A 8 6.45 23.76 -13.96
CA GLY A 8 6.31 23.09 -12.67
C GLY A 8 7.32 21.96 -12.55
N ILE A 9 8.25 22.07 -11.59
CA ILE A 9 9.20 21.00 -11.28
C ILE A 9 8.65 20.14 -10.14
N SER A 10 8.34 18.87 -10.41
CA SER A 10 7.93 17.90 -9.39
C SER A 10 9.12 17.05 -8.95
N CYS A 11 9.84 17.47 -7.92
CA CYS A 11 10.91 16.69 -7.31
C CYS A 11 10.34 15.68 -6.29
N LYS A 12 10.30 14.38 -6.64
CA LYS A 12 9.87 13.32 -5.71
C LYS A 12 11.03 12.88 -4.83
N HIS A 13 11.03 13.31 -3.57
CA HIS A 13 12.05 12.94 -2.58
C HIS A 13 11.83 11.58 -1.91
N ASN A 14 10.67 10.93 -2.10
CA ASN A 14 10.31 9.68 -1.40
C ASN A 14 10.08 8.53 -2.39
N HIS A 15 11.14 8.11 -3.08
CA HIS A 15 11.05 7.07 -4.13
C HIS A 15 10.94 5.64 -3.55
N GLN A 16 11.23 5.42 -2.27
CA GLN A 16 11.22 4.06 -1.70
C GLN A 16 9.81 3.46 -1.64
N ALA A 17 8.80 4.27 -1.26
CA ALA A 17 7.40 3.83 -1.22
C ALA A 17 6.81 3.41 -2.59
N LEU A 18 7.47 3.75 -3.70
CA LEU A 18 7.02 3.42 -5.06
C LEU A 18 7.33 1.97 -5.46
N LYS A 19 8.10 1.22 -4.66
CA LYS A 19 8.53 -0.15 -4.97
C LYS A 19 7.65 -1.23 -4.35
N HIS A 20 6.68 -0.88 -3.51
CA HIS A 20 5.81 -1.87 -2.87
C HIS A 20 4.64 -2.27 -3.76
N GLN A 21 4.26 -3.53 -3.71
CA GLN A 21 3.14 -4.05 -4.49
C GLN A 21 1.82 -3.44 -4.02
N ARG A 22 0.89 -3.15 -4.94
CA ARG A 22 -0.46 -2.71 -4.60
C ARG A 22 -1.32 -3.95 -4.32
N LEU A 23 -1.42 -4.32 -3.05
CA LEU A 23 -2.11 -5.53 -2.61
C LEU A 23 -3.56 -5.23 -2.20
N SER A 24 -4.42 -6.25 -2.26
CA SER A 24 -5.81 -6.18 -1.80
C SER A 24 -6.18 -7.48 -1.11
N ASN A 25 -6.79 -7.40 0.08
CA ASN A 25 -7.36 -8.56 0.77
C ASN A 25 -8.79 -8.89 0.33
N ARG A 26 -9.30 -8.24 -0.73
CA ARG A 26 -10.68 -8.42 -1.20
C ARG A 26 -10.78 -8.76 -2.68
N ILE A 27 -9.78 -8.36 -3.46
CA ILE A 27 -9.78 -8.51 -4.90
C ILE A 27 -8.78 -9.60 -5.26
N ASP A 28 -9.27 -10.68 -5.85
CA ASP A 28 -8.41 -11.67 -6.50
C ASP A 28 -7.94 -11.09 -7.83
N PHE A 29 -6.81 -10.37 -7.82
CA PHE A 29 -6.29 -9.74 -9.03
C PHE A 29 -5.89 -10.76 -10.11
N GLY A 30 -5.54 -11.98 -9.71
CA GLY A 30 -5.24 -13.06 -10.66
C GLY A 30 -6.50 -13.43 -11.43
N GLN A 31 -7.60 -13.63 -10.71
CA GLN A 31 -8.88 -13.93 -11.33
C GLN A 31 -9.38 -12.76 -12.20
N GLU A 32 -9.31 -11.53 -11.68
CA GLU A 32 -9.83 -10.34 -12.35
C GLU A 32 -9.04 -9.96 -13.61
N TRP A 33 -7.71 -10.14 -13.60
CA TRP A 33 -6.86 -9.63 -14.70
C TRP A 33 -6.29 -10.74 -15.59
N ALA A 34 -6.08 -11.93 -15.04
CA ALA A 34 -5.46 -13.04 -15.75
C ALA A 34 -6.41 -14.23 -15.97
N GLY A 35 -7.59 -14.22 -15.34
CA GLY A 35 -8.61 -15.26 -15.49
C GLY A 35 -8.32 -16.54 -14.69
N TYR A 36 -7.31 -16.53 -13.82
CA TYR A 36 -6.99 -17.64 -12.92
C TYR A 36 -6.71 -17.13 -11.52
N PRO A 37 -7.20 -17.81 -10.47
CA PRO A 37 -7.10 -17.32 -9.10
C PRO A 37 -5.64 -17.24 -8.62
N VAL A 38 -5.37 -16.29 -7.74
CA VAL A 38 -4.09 -16.24 -7.02
C VAL A 38 -3.93 -17.43 -6.08
N SER A 39 -2.69 -17.77 -5.76
CA SER A 39 -2.39 -18.90 -4.87
C SER A 39 -2.97 -18.71 -3.47
N GLN A 40 -3.30 -19.80 -2.78
CA GLN A 40 -3.68 -19.73 -1.37
C GLN A 40 -2.57 -19.12 -0.49
N ASN A 41 -1.30 -19.34 -0.86
CA ASN A 41 -0.17 -18.74 -0.16
C ASN A 41 -0.20 -17.21 -0.19
N TYR A 42 -0.71 -16.61 -1.28
CA TYR A 42 -0.91 -15.17 -1.36
C TYR A 42 -1.91 -14.69 -0.30
N TRP A 43 -3.09 -15.31 -0.24
CA TRP A 43 -4.12 -14.98 0.74
C TRP A 43 -3.61 -15.14 2.18
N ASN A 44 -2.98 -16.27 2.48
CA ASN A 44 -2.42 -16.53 3.81
C ASN A 44 -1.35 -15.50 4.22
N THR A 45 -0.63 -14.92 3.26
CA THR A 45 0.39 -13.90 3.53
C THR A 45 -0.22 -12.52 3.74
N ILE A 46 -1.20 -12.12 2.91
CA ILE A 46 -1.72 -10.75 2.94
C ILE A 46 -2.83 -10.57 3.99
N GLU A 47 -3.68 -11.57 4.21
CA GLU A 47 -4.86 -11.44 5.08
C GLU A 47 -4.49 -10.97 6.49
N PRO A 48 -3.46 -11.54 7.16
CA PRO A 48 -3.06 -11.10 8.49
C PRO A 48 -2.63 -9.62 8.53
N VAL A 49 -1.92 -9.16 7.49
CA VAL A 49 -1.49 -7.76 7.37
C VAL A 49 -2.70 -6.83 7.30
N PHE A 50 -3.66 -7.14 6.42
CA PHE A 50 -4.86 -6.31 6.30
C PHE A 50 -5.78 -6.39 7.52
N GLN A 51 -5.87 -7.54 8.20
CA GLN A 51 -6.61 -7.67 9.45
C GLN A 51 -6.01 -6.81 10.56
N MET A 52 -4.68 -6.82 10.72
CA MET A 52 -3.97 -5.93 11.65
C MET A 52 -4.27 -4.45 11.34
N LEU A 53 -4.15 -4.05 10.07
CA LEU A 53 -4.41 -2.67 9.65
C LEU A 53 -5.87 -2.25 9.88
N GLN A 54 -6.81 -3.16 9.65
CA GLN A 54 -8.22 -2.93 9.90
C GLN A 54 -8.49 -2.75 11.40
N ASN A 55 -7.89 -3.58 12.26
CA ASN A 55 -7.99 -3.44 13.71
C ASN A 55 -7.49 -2.06 14.19
N PHE A 56 -6.34 -1.60 13.71
CA PHE A 56 -5.84 -0.26 14.03
C PHE A 56 -6.78 0.85 13.57
N LYS A 57 -7.30 0.73 12.34
CA LYS A 57 -8.25 1.68 11.79
C LYS A 57 -9.53 1.75 12.61
N ASP A 58 -10.06 0.60 13.03
CA ASP A 58 -11.28 0.51 13.85
C ASP A 58 -11.06 1.10 15.25
N ASN A 59 -9.84 1.04 15.77
CA ASN A 59 -9.42 1.72 17.00
C ASN A 59 -9.06 3.20 16.79
N GLY A 60 -9.29 3.76 15.60
CA GLY A 60 -9.06 5.19 15.30
C GLY A 60 -7.58 5.57 15.10
N VAL A 61 -6.68 4.59 15.02
CA VAL A 61 -5.26 4.82 14.76
C VAL A 61 -5.06 5.17 13.29
N ARG A 62 -4.38 6.28 13.03
CA ARG A 62 -4.11 6.72 11.65
C ARG A 62 -2.88 5.99 11.11
N TRP A 63 -2.85 5.80 9.79
CA TRP A 63 -1.70 5.19 9.08
C TRP A 63 -0.34 5.81 9.42
N ARG A 64 -0.30 7.12 9.68
CA ARG A 64 0.95 7.83 10.03
C ARG A 64 1.44 7.49 11.44
N ASP A 65 0.52 7.11 12.32
CA ASP A 65 0.78 6.90 13.74
C ASP A 65 1.12 5.45 14.07
N LEU A 66 1.03 4.52 13.10
CA LEU A 66 1.34 3.10 13.28
C LEU A 66 2.71 2.81 13.91
N SER A 67 3.72 3.63 13.59
CA SER A 67 5.06 3.51 14.19
C SER A 67 5.05 3.72 15.71
N ASN A 68 4.13 4.56 16.20
CA ASN A 68 3.97 4.81 17.64
C ASN A 68 3.35 3.59 18.34
N HIS A 69 2.74 2.68 17.59
CA HIS A 69 2.17 1.43 18.06
C HIS A 69 3.07 0.22 17.75
N GLY A 70 4.35 0.45 17.45
CA GLY A 70 5.33 -0.62 17.23
C GLY A 70 5.25 -1.30 15.87
N VAL A 71 4.48 -0.74 14.92
CA VAL A 71 4.35 -1.29 13.56
C VAL A 71 5.28 -0.53 12.61
N SER A 72 6.27 -1.25 12.07
CA SER A 72 7.16 -0.80 11.00
C SER A 72 6.54 -1.13 9.64
N LYS A 73 6.25 -0.12 8.81
CA LYS A 73 5.70 -0.36 7.47
C LYS A 73 6.62 -1.20 6.59
N GLU A 74 7.93 -0.97 6.69
CA GLU A 74 8.95 -1.67 5.90
C GLU A 74 9.07 -3.15 6.27
N ASN A 75 8.85 -3.51 7.54
CA ASN A 75 9.04 -4.88 8.01
C ASN A 75 7.72 -5.64 8.15
N ASP A 76 6.63 -4.95 8.46
CA ASP A 76 5.36 -5.56 8.89
C ASP A 76 4.23 -5.39 7.87
N VAL A 77 4.37 -4.49 6.88
CA VAL A 77 3.29 -4.18 5.93
C VAL A 77 3.69 -4.34 4.48
N TYR A 78 4.88 -3.89 4.12
CA TYR A 78 5.38 -4.02 2.76
C TYR A 78 5.96 -5.42 2.55
N ILE A 79 5.39 -6.14 1.57
CA ILE A 79 5.76 -7.50 1.16
C ILE A 79 6.46 -7.44 -0.20
#